data_AF-A0A1M5ZXM7-F1
#
_entry.id   AF-A0A1M5ZXM7-F1
#
_cell.length_a   1.000
_cell.length_b   1.000
_cell.length_c   1.000
_cell.angle_alpha   90.00
_cell.angle_beta   90.00
_cell.angle_gamma   90.00
#
_symmetry.space_group_name_H-M   'P 1'
#
loop_
_entity.id
_entity.type
_entity.pdbx_description
1 polymer ?
#
loop_
_entity_poly.entity_id
_entity_poly.type
_entity_poly.pdbx_seq_one_letter_code
_entity_poly.pdbx_strand_id
1 'polypeptide(L)'
;MKNRKVNSVIPGRLRILRNSKKMQQADIAKILDVSTTCYAQYERGERDLPLDVAGKLCKLYGCDISVIMTLPIISEVIVPNNLIINAQEVINNAHITGDWQIDSETFKKIDDAMAPIFKAREEAFNISDIPTDILKDITPITIKTVRLNNDVEQLINTYLRLNREALNKGPIEQK
;
A
#
# COMPACT_ATOMS: atom_id res chain seq x y z
N MET A 1 9.49 20.73 10.93
CA MET A 1 8.53 20.72 12.04
C MET A 1 7.80 19.38 12.04
N LYS A 2 7.86 18.61 13.14
CA LYS A 2 7.24 17.27 13.21
C LYS A 2 5.72 17.43 13.31
N ASN A 3 5.00 17.08 12.25
CA ASN A 3 3.53 17.03 12.25
C ASN A 3 3.08 15.92 13.19
N ARG A 4 2.66 16.32 14.40
CA ARG A 4 2.20 15.44 15.46
C ARG A 4 0.68 15.55 15.54
N LYS A 5 -0.01 14.53 15.03
CA LYS A 5 -1.35 14.10 15.46
C LYS A 5 -1.69 12.78 14.76
N VAL A 6 -1.12 11.68 15.26
CA VAL A 6 -1.68 10.36 14.99
C VAL A 6 -2.69 10.10 16.10
N ASN A 7 -3.97 10.04 15.73
CA ASN A 7 -5.06 9.60 16.58
C ASN A 7 -4.67 8.27 17.26
N SER A 8 -4.40 8.30 18.56
CA SER A 8 -3.67 7.22 19.27
C SER A 8 -4.57 6.05 19.67
N VAL A 9 -5.27 5.46 18.71
CA VAL A 9 -6.10 4.28 18.94
C VAL A 9 -5.21 3.06 19.26
N ILE A 10 -4.11 2.88 18.53
CA ILE A 10 -3.18 1.75 18.69
C ILE A 10 -2.40 1.80 20.03
N PRO A 11 -1.76 2.92 20.42
CA PRO A 11 -1.00 3.00 21.67
C PRO A 11 -1.85 2.70 22.92
N GLY A 12 -3.10 3.18 22.95
CA GLY A 12 -4.04 2.89 24.03
C GLY A 12 -4.46 1.42 24.08
N ARG A 13 -4.66 0.78 22.92
CA ARG A 13 -5.04 -0.64 22.82
C ARG A 13 -3.96 -1.58 23.32
N LEU A 14 -2.69 -1.35 22.97
CA LEU A 14 -1.57 -2.16 23.44
C LEU A 14 -1.48 -2.19 24.96
N ARG A 15 -1.64 -1.03 25.61
CA ARG A 15 -1.63 -0.92 27.07
C ARG A 15 -2.80 -1.67 27.71
N ILE A 16 -4.00 -1.60 27.12
CA ILE A 16 -5.19 -2.33 27.62
C ILE A 16 -4.96 -3.84 27.53
N LEU A 17 -4.47 -4.35 26.41
CA LEU A 17 -4.19 -5.77 26.19
C LEU A 17 -3.10 -6.28 27.15
N ARG A 18 -2.03 -5.51 27.36
CA ARG A 18 -0.99 -5.88 28.31
C ARG A 18 -1.54 -5.95 29.75
N ASN A 19 -2.31 -4.95 30.14
CA ASN A 19 -2.91 -4.89 31.47
C ASN A 19 -3.93 -6.02 31.69
N SER A 20 -4.67 -6.44 30.65
CA SER A 20 -5.62 -7.56 30.77
C SER A 20 -4.94 -8.89 31.08
N LYS A 21 -3.69 -9.07 30.64
CA LYS A 21 -2.83 -10.21 31.00
C LYS A 21 -2.00 -10.00 32.27
N LYS A 22 -2.13 -8.85 32.94
CA LYS A 22 -1.36 -8.46 34.15
C LYS A 22 0.17 -8.47 33.94
N MET A 23 0.64 -8.10 32.75
CA MET A 23 2.06 -8.14 32.40
C MET A 23 2.72 -6.77 32.49
N GLN A 24 4.00 -6.74 32.80
CA GLN A 24 4.85 -5.55 32.71
C GLN A 24 5.31 -5.33 31.27
N GLN A 25 5.72 -4.11 30.94
CA GLN A 25 6.29 -3.81 29.62
C GLN A 25 7.54 -4.66 29.31
N ALA A 26 8.32 -4.99 30.34
CA ALA A 26 9.51 -5.84 30.23
C ALA A 26 9.15 -7.30 29.86
N ASP A 27 8.04 -7.83 30.37
CA ASP A 27 7.60 -9.19 30.07
C ASP A 27 7.25 -9.34 28.59
N ILE A 28 6.52 -8.36 28.06
CA ILE A 28 6.14 -8.36 26.66
C ILE A 28 7.33 -8.09 25.75
N ALA A 29 8.21 -7.16 26.12
CA ALA A 29 9.43 -6.90 25.37
C ALA A 29 10.29 -8.17 25.23
N LYS A 30 10.41 -8.97 26.30
CA LYS A 30 11.11 -10.27 26.28
C LYS A 30 10.45 -11.28 25.35
N ILE A 31 9.12 -11.38 25.33
CA ILE A 31 8.37 -12.29 24.45
C ILE A 31 8.53 -11.90 22.98
N LEU A 32 8.57 -10.59 22.70
CA LEU A 32 8.68 -10.06 21.34
C LEU A 32 10.11 -10.03 20.81
N ASP A 33 11.09 -10.26 21.68
CA ASP A 33 12.53 -10.09 21.43
C ASP A 33 12.91 -8.65 21.04
N VAL A 34 12.42 -7.69 21.83
CA VAL A 34 12.72 -6.26 21.69
C VAL A 34 13.14 -5.66 23.03
N SER A 35 13.75 -4.48 23.02
CA SER A 35 14.05 -3.79 24.27
C SER A 35 12.77 -3.27 24.94
N THR A 36 12.75 -3.23 26.28
CA THR A 36 11.63 -2.67 27.06
C THR A 36 11.30 -1.24 26.63
N THR A 37 12.33 -0.44 26.34
CA THR A 37 12.18 0.92 25.82
C THR A 37 11.48 0.94 24.46
N CYS A 38 11.82 0.00 23.58
CA CYS A 38 11.18 -0.13 22.26
C CYS A 38 9.69 -0.44 22.40
N TYR A 39 9.33 -1.41 23.23
CA TYR A 39 7.92 -1.74 23.47
C TYR A 39 7.16 -0.56 24.12
N ALA A 40 7.79 0.14 25.06
CA ALA A 40 7.19 1.32 25.68
C ALA A 40 6.96 2.47 24.69
N GLN A 41 7.82 2.61 23.66
CA GLN A 41 7.61 3.59 22.57
C GLN A 41 6.40 3.22 21.71
N TYR A 42 6.12 1.93 21.48
CA TYR A 42 4.89 1.49 20.81
C TYR A 42 3.65 1.88 21.63
N GLU A 43 3.64 1.63 22.94
CA GLU A 43 2.51 1.99 23.82
C GLU A 43 2.29 3.51 23.98
N ARG A 44 3.30 4.33 23.67
CA ARG A 44 3.18 5.79 23.65
C ARG A 44 2.90 6.37 22.26
N GLY A 45 2.97 5.56 21.21
CA GLY A 45 2.87 6.03 19.82
C GLY A 45 4.06 6.91 19.40
N GLU A 46 5.20 6.76 20.07
CA GLU A 46 6.46 7.43 19.69
C GLU A 46 7.18 6.68 18.56
N ARG A 47 6.82 5.41 18.38
CA ARG A 47 7.33 4.52 17.34
C ARG A 47 6.16 3.74 16.75
N ASP A 48 6.15 3.61 15.43
CA ASP A 48 5.18 2.76 14.74
C ASP A 48 5.37 1.29 15.14
N LEU A 49 4.26 0.57 15.31
CA LEU A 49 4.27 -0.85 15.65
C LEU A 49 4.51 -1.67 14.38
N PRO A 50 5.64 -2.41 14.27
CA PRO A 50 5.88 -3.28 13.13
C PRO A 50 4.84 -4.40 13.06
N LEU A 51 4.52 -4.85 11.84
CA LEU A 51 3.44 -5.80 11.61
C LEU A 51 3.77 -7.22 12.10
N ASP A 52 5.03 -7.61 12.05
CA ASP A 52 5.55 -8.85 12.64
C ASP A 52 5.38 -8.85 14.17
N VAL A 53 5.67 -7.71 14.82
CA VAL A 53 5.46 -7.50 16.25
C VAL A 53 3.97 -7.56 16.59
N ALA A 54 3.11 -6.93 15.77
CA ALA A 54 1.67 -7.00 15.93
C ALA A 54 1.14 -8.44 15.79
N GLY A 55 1.66 -9.22 14.83
CA GLY A 55 1.33 -10.64 14.67
C GLY A 55 1.73 -11.49 15.88
N LYS A 56 2.90 -11.24 16.48
CA LYS A 56 3.32 -11.88 17.74
C LYS A 56 2.38 -11.52 18.91
N LEU A 57 1.96 -10.25 18.99
CA LEU A 57 1.01 -9.79 20.01
C LEU A 57 -0.37 -10.45 19.83
N CYS A 58 -0.88 -10.58 18.60
CA CYS A 58 -2.10 -11.32 18.30
C CYS A 58 -2.05 -12.75 18.82
N LYS A 59 -0.94 -13.46 18.58
CA LYS A 59 -0.72 -14.82 19.11
C LYS A 59 -0.69 -14.85 20.64
N LEU A 60 -0.03 -13.89 21.27
CA LEU A 60 0.05 -13.77 22.74
C LEU A 60 -1.34 -13.54 23.38
N TYR A 61 -2.17 -12.71 22.74
CA TYR A 61 -3.48 -12.35 23.28
C TYR A 61 -4.62 -13.25 22.79
N GLY A 62 -4.40 -14.05 21.74
CA GLY A 62 -5.43 -14.86 21.09
C GLY A 62 -6.50 -14.00 20.41
N CYS A 63 -6.08 -12.92 19.74
CA CYS A 63 -6.98 -11.98 19.08
C CYS A 63 -6.55 -11.67 17.65
N ASP A 64 -7.50 -11.22 16.83
CA ASP A 64 -7.23 -10.79 15.46
C ASP A 64 -6.46 -9.48 15.39
N ILE A 65 -5.79 -9.27 14.26
CA ILE A 65 -4.98 -8.08 14.01
C ILE A 65 -5.79 -6.77 14.05
N SER A 66 -7.09 -6.83 13.74
CA SER A 66 -8.04 -5.70 13.83
C SER A 66 -8.30 -5.22 15.27
N VAL A 67 -8.02 -6.08 16.26
CA VAL A 67 -8.10 -5.70 17.67
C VAL A 67 -6.95 -4.78 18.04
N ILE A 68 -5.78 -4.94 17.42
CA ILE A 68 -4.58 -4.14 17.68
C ILE A 68 -4.53 -2.92 16.75
N MET A 69 -4.85 -3.10 15.46
CA MET A 69 -4.74 -2.09 14.42
C MET A 69 -6.09 -1.71 13.80
N THR A 70 -6.17 -0.49 13.28
CA THR A 70 -7.29 -0.06 12.45
C THR A 70 -7.01 -0.43 11.00
N LEU A 71 -7.87 -1.23 10.38
CA LEU A 71 -7.83 -1.55 8.95
C LEU A 71 -8.87 -0.68 8.18
N PRO A 72 -8.62 -0.34 6.89
CA PRO A 72 -7.42 -0.66 6.10
C PRO A 72 -6.20 0.19 6.47
N ILE A 73 -5.01 -0.37 6.27
CA ILE A 73 -3.74 0.36 6.28
C ILE A 73 -3.72 1.30 5.09
N ILE A 74 -3.62 2.60 5.32
CA ILE A 74 -3.57 3.60 4.25
C ILE A 74 -2.10 3.89 3.91
N SER A 75 -1.71 3.69 2.65
CA SER A 75 -0.39 4.04 2.13
C SER A 75 -0.53 5.14 1.09
N GLU A 76 0.06 6.30 1.33
CA GLU A 76 0.12 7.38 0.36
C GLU A 76 1.40 7.26 -0.47
N VAL A 77 1.26 7.25 -1.79
CA VAL A 77 2.38 7.20 -2.73
C VAL A 77 2.54 8.57 -3.37
N ILE A 78 3.71 9.16 -3.15
CA ILE A 78 4.10 10.42 -3.77
C ILE A 78 5.00 10.07 -4.95
N VAL A 79 4.50 10.29 -6.16
CA VAL A 79 5.27 10.11 -7.38
C VAL A 79 6.05 11.40 -7.69
N PRO A 80 7.34 11.32 -8.02
CA PRO A 80 8.12 12.47 -8.47
C PRO A 80 7.49 13.21 -9.66
N ASN A 81 7.44 14.54 -9.59
CA ASN A 81 6.78 15.38 -10.61
C ASN A 81 7.34 15.19 -12.02
N ASN A 82 8.64 14.92 -12.17
CA ASN A 82 9.25 14.68 -13.48
C ASN A 82 8.68 13.43 -14.18
N LEU A 83 8.34 12.39 -13.42
CA LEU A 83 7.73 11.18 -13.97
C LEU A 83 6.27 11.43 -14.38
N ILE A 84 5.55 12.23 -13.60
CA ILE A 84 4.17 12.65 -13.90
C ILE A 84 4.15 13.47 -15.20
N ILE A 85 5.04 14.46 -15.32
CA ILE A 85 5.15 15.31 -16.51
C ILE A 85 5.49 14.47 -17.74
N ASN A 86 6.50 13.61 -17.65
CA ASN A 86 6.88 12.73 -18.76
C ASN A 86 5.72 11.82 -19.22
N ALA A 87 5.02 11.18 -18.27
CA ALA A 87 3.87 10.35 -18.59
C ALA A 87 2.74 11.16 -19.25
N GLN A 88 2.47 12.36 -18.76
CA GLN A 88 1.46 13.26 -19.32
C GLN A 88 1.80 13.69 -20.75
N GLU A 89 3.06 14.06 -21.01
CA GLU A 89 3.53 14.46 -22.34
C GLU A 89 3.41 13.30 -23.34
N VAL A 90 3.87 12.11 -22.96
CA VAL A 90 3.79 10.92 -23.83
C VAL A 90 2.35 10.57 -24.16
N ILE A 91 1.44 10.61 -23.17
CA ILE A 91 0.02 10.32 -23.37
C ILE A 91 -0.65 11.39 -24.24
N ASN A 92 -0.35 12.67 -24.05
CA ASN A 92 -0.95 13.75 -24.83
C ASN A 92 -0.52 13.73 -26.30
N ASN A 93 0.72 13.32 -26.56
CA ASN A 93 1.28 13.22 -27.92
C ASN A 93 0.96 11.86 -28.59
N ALA A 94 0.26 10.96 -27.90
CA ALA A 94 -0.11 9.68 -28.46
C ALA A 94 -1.23 9.85 -29.49
N HIS A 95 -0.93 9.54 -30.75
CA HIS A 95 -1.90 9.53 -31.84
C HIS A 95 -2.12 8.10 -32.33
N ILE A 96 -3.32 7.57 -32.09
CA ILE A 96 -3.72 6.25 -32.60
C ILE A 96 -4.16 6.44 -34.05
N THR A 97 -3.37 5.90 -34.96
CA THR A 97 -3.50 6.04 -36.41
C THR A 97 -4.36 4.94 -37.03
N GLY A 98 -4.58 3.83 -36.32
CA GLY A 98 -5.24 2.63 -36.84
C GLY A 98 -4.29 1.72 -37.61
N ASP A 99 -3.05 2.14 -37.83
CA ASP A 99 -1.95 1.26 -38.27
C ASP A 99 -1.39 0.55 -37.04
N TRP A 100 -1.53 -0.78 -37.03
CA TRP A 100 -1.14 -1.60 -35.90
C TRP A 100 0.35 -1.47 -35.52
N GLN A 101 1.25 -1.29 -36.50
CA GLN A 101 2.69 -1.16 -36.22
C GLN A 101 2.99 0.18 -35.52
N ILE A 102 2.43 1.27 -36.05
CA ILE A 102 2.60 2.61 -35.49
C ILE A 102 1.94 2.72 -34.11
N ASP A 103 0.75 2.13 -33.97
CA ASP A 103 0.00 2.13 -32.73
C ASP A 103 0.74 1.28 -31.67
N SER A 104 1.29 0.13 -32.03
CA SER A 104 2.08 -0.72 -31.12
C SER A 104 3.32 -0.02 -30.56
N GLU A 105 4.07 0.70 -31.41
CA GLU A 105 5.21 1.51 -30.96
C GLU A 105 4.79 2.65 -30.04
N THR A 106 3.64 3.27 -30.32
CA THR A 106 3.07 4.33 -29.49
C THR A 106 2.67 3.80 -28.12
N PHE A 107 2.01 2.64 -28.05
CA PHE A 107 1.66 2.00 -26.78
C PHE A 107 2.89 1.62 -25.98
N LYS A 108 3.95 1.10 -26.62
CA LYS A 108 5.20 0.79 -25.94
C LYS A 108 5.81 2.01 -25.25
N LYS A 109 5.81 3.18 -25.91
CA LYS A 109 6.30 4.43 -25.30
C LYS A 109 5.47 4.85 -24.08
N ILE A 110 4.14 4.67 -24.17
CA ILE A 110 3.24 4.93 -23.04
C ILE A 110 3.52 3.97 -21.88
N ASP A 111 3.67 2.67 -22.17
CA ASP A 111 4.00 1.65 -21.17
C ASP A 111 5.31 1.97 -20.46
N ASP A 112 6.36 2.32 -21.21
CA ASP A 112 7.68 2.68 -20.68
C ASP A 112 7.58 3.92 -19.76
N ALA A 113 6.77 4.92 -20.12
CA ALA A 113 6.56 6.12 -19.32
C ALA A 113 5.74 5.86 -18.04
N MET A 114 4.79 4.93 -18.09
CA MET A 114 3.92 4.55 -16.96
C MET A 114 4.55 3.51 -16.04
N ALA A 115 5.49 2.70 -16.54
CA ALA A 115 6.18 1.65 -15.78
C ALA A 115 6.69 2.09 -14.39
N PRO A 116 7.41 3.22 -14.23
CA PRO A 116 7.88 3.64 -12.91
C PRO A 116 6.74 4.05 -11.96
N ILE A 117 5.63 4.59 -12.50
CA ILE A 117 4.43 4.93 -11.72
C ILE A 117 3.75 3.66 -11.21
N PHE A 118 3.62 2.66 -12.07
CA PHE A 118 3.06 1.36 -11.68
C PHE A 118 3.96 0.62 -10.69
N LYS A 119 5.27 0.68 -10.86
CA LYS A 119 6.22 0.10 -9.91
C LYS A 119 6.07 0.73 -8.52
N ALA A 120 6.01 2.06 -8.42
CA ALA A 120 5.80 2.74 -7.15
C ALA A 120 4.46 2.34 -6.50
N ARG A 121 3.41 2.18 -7.32
CA ARG A 121 2.11 1.68 -6.86
C ARG A 121 2.20 0.23 -6.38
N GLU A 122 2.87 -0.67 -7.11
CA GLU A 122 3.02 -2.09 -6.77
C GLU A 122 3.80 -2.27 -5.46
N GLU A 123 4.91 -1.56 -5.31
CA GLU A 123 5.69 -1.54 -4.06
C GLU A 123 4.83 -1.10 -2.87
N ALA A 124 3.97 -0.10 -3.07
CA ALA A 124 3.04 0.34 -2.04
C ALA A 124 1.90 -0.65 -1.78
N PHE A 125 1.52 -1.49 -2.75
CA PHE A 125 0.56 -2.59 -2.54
C PHE A 125 1.22 -3.84 -1.98
N ASN A 126 2.54 -3.89 -1.85
CA ASN A 126 3.22 -5.04 -1.28
C ASN A 126 2.70 -5.33 0.14
N ILE A 127 2.30 -6.59 0.34
CA ILE A 127 1.77 -7.15 1.59
C ILE A 127 2.56 -8.37 2.06
N SER A 128 3.77 -8.62 1.53
CA SER A 128 4.61 -9.76 1.95
C SER A 128 4.94 -9.74 3.45
N ASP A 129 4.99 -8.56 4.06
CA ASP A 129 5.24 -8.40 5.49
C ASP A 129 4.01 -8.63 6.37
N ILE A 130 2.84 -8.90 5.76
CA ILE A 130 1.59 -9.17 6.46
C ILE A 130 1.50 -10.66 6.76
N PRO A 131 1.52 -11.09 8.04
CA PRO A 131 1.23 -12.48 8.39
C PRO A 131 -0.20 -12.81 7.93
N THR A 132 -0.35 -13.81 7.07
CA THR A 132 -1.67 -14.19 6.52
C THR A 132 -2.42 -15.17 7.42
N ASP A 133 -1.72 -15.80 8.36
CA ASP A 133 -2.26 -16.72 9.36
C ASP A 133 -3.22 -16.04 10.35
N ILE A 134 -3.03 -14.75 10.61
CA ILE A 134 -3.86 -13.94 11.51
C ILE A 134 -5.09 -13.32 10.83
N LEU A 135 -5.30 -13.59 9.54
CA LEU A 135 -6.40 -13.03 8.72
C LEU A 135 -7.48 -14.06 8.39
N LYS A 136 -7.42 -15.26 8.99
CA LYS A 136 -8.17 -16.44 8.54
C LYS A 136 -9.64 -16.46 8.95
N ASP A 137 -10.04 -15.71 9.98
CA ASP A 137 -11.31 -15.96 10.66
C ASP A 137 -12.45 -14.99 10.29
N ILE A 138 -12.24 -14.01 9.40
CA ILE A 138 -13.30 -13.07 8.96
C ILE A 138 -13.18 -12.72 7.46
N THR A 139 -14.34 -12.83 6.80
CA THR A 139 -14.89 -12.28 5.53
C THR A 139 -14.18 -11.07 4.87
N PRO A 140 -14.49 -10.71 3.60
CA PRO A 140 -13.59 -9.85 2.80
C PRO A 140 -13.42 -8.47 3.44
N ILE A 141 -12.25 -8.26 4.05
CA ILE A 141 -11.84 -7.02 4.69
C ILE A 141 -10.77 -6.35 3.84
N THR A 142 -10.88 -5.04 3.66
CA THR A 142 -9.81 -4.26 3.04
C THR A 142 -8.66 -4.16 4.04
N ILE A 143 -7.54 -4.80 3.72
CA ILE A 143 -6.34 -4.79 4.57
C ILE A 143 -5.47 -3.58 4.29
N LYS A 144 -5.37 -3.16 3.03
CA LYS A 144 -4.54 -2.05 2.59
C LYS A 144 -5.25 -1.25 1.51
N THR A 145 -5.19 0.07 1.63
CA THR A 145 -5.65 1.03 0.63
C THR A 145 -4.47 1.90 0.26
N VAL A 146 -4.06 1.86 -1.01
CA VAL A 146 -3.05 2.78 -1.54
C VAL A 146 -3.75 3.98 -2.14
N ARG A 147 -3.31 5.19 -1.78
CA ARG A 147 -3.80 6.45 -2.32
C ARG A 147 -2.70 7.09 -3.14
N LEU A 148 -3.04 7.50 -4.37
CA LEU A 148 -2.18 8.28 -5.24
C LEU A 148 -2.65 9.73 -5.23
N ASN A 149 -1.78 10.66 -5.63
CA ASN A 149 -2.22 12.02 -5.90
C ASN A 149 -3.16 12.04 -7.12
N ASN A 150 -4.05 13.04 -7.14
CA ASN A 150 -5.12 13.14 -8.13
C ASN A 150 -4.60 13.11 -9.58
N ASP A 151 -3.46 13.74 -9.86
CA ASP A 151 -2.88 13.78 -11.21
C ASP A 151 -2.47 12.39 -11.68
N VAL A 152 -1.90 11.57 -10.79
CA VAL A 152 -1.50 10.19 -11.12
C VAL A 152 -2.72 9.29 -11.30
N GLU A 153 -3.76 9.47 -10.49
CA GLU A 153 -5.03 8.75 -10.70
C GLU A 153 -5.63 9.05 -12.08
N GLN A 154 -5.61 10.33 -12.50
CA GLN A 154 -6.09 10.73 -13.84
C GLN A 154 -5.24 10.12 -14.96
N LEU A 155 -3.92 10.11 -14.80
CA LEU A 155 -3.01 9.47 -15.77
C LEU A 155 -3.28 7.97 -15.90
N ILE A 156 -3.41 7.25 -14.78
CA ILE A 156 -3.71 5.81 -14.78
C ILE A 156 -5.06 5.52 -15.44
N ASN A 157 -6.10 6.30 -15.12
CA ASN A 157 -7.41 6.12 -15.74
C ASN A 157 -7.37 6.37 -17.26
N THR A 158 -6.62 7.38 -17.70
CA THR A 158 -6.42 7.67 -19.12
C THR A 158 -5.69 6.53 -19.82
N TYR A 159 -4.60 6.04 -19.23
CA TYR A 159 -3.86 4.88 -19.70
C TYR A 159 -4.76 3.63 -19.86
N LEU A 160 -5.53 3.29 -18.82
CA LEU A 160 -6.42 2.12 -18.84
C LEU A 160 -7.50 2.24 -19.92
N ARG A 161 -8.01 3.45 -20.17
CA ARG A 161 -8.96 3.72 -21.25
C ARG A 161 -8.32 3.48 -22.61
N LEU A 162 -7.13 4.04 -22.86
CA LEU A 162 -6.40 3.85 -24.12
C LEU A 162 -6.11 2.36 -24.37
N ASN A 163 -5.69 1.61 -23.35
CA ASN A 163 -5.45 0.17 -23.48
C ASN A 163 -6.71 -0.63 -23.81
N ARG A 164 -7.87 -0.27 -23.23
CA ARG A 164 -9.15 -0.91 -23.61
C ARG A 164 -9.53 -0.60 -25.05
N GLU A 165 -9.37 0.65 -25.48
CA GLU A 165 -9.64 1.06 -26.86
C GLU A 165 -8.72 0.34 -27.85
N ALA A 166 -7.45 0.11 -27.48
CA ALA A 166 -6.47 -0.64 -28.28
C ALA A 166 -6.85 -2.12 -28.44
N LEU A 167 -7.20 -2.79 -27.33
CA LEU A 167 -7.61 -4.20 -27.33
C LEU A 167 -8.85 -4.45 -28.20
N ASN A 168 -9.76 -3.48 -28.25
CA ASN A 168 -10.95 -3.55 -29.09
C ASN A 168 -10.67 -3.35 -30.60
N LYS A 169 -9.51 -2.77 -30.95
CA LYS A 169 -9.06 -2.54 -32.34
C LYS A 169 -8.05 -3.59 -32.82
N GLY A 170 -8.11 -4.81 -32.26
CA GLY A 170 -7.18 -5.91 -32.53
C GLY A 170 -6.84 -6.12 -34.02
N PRO A 171 -5.72 -6.81 -34.32
CA PRO A 171 -5.13 -6.84 -35.65
C PRO A 171 -6.18 -7.21 -36.71
N ILE A 172 -6.34 -6.34 -37.71
CA ILE A 172 -7.14 -6.66 -38.89
C ILE A 172 -6.44 -7.85 -39.55
N GLU A 173 -7.09 -9.02 -39.58
CA GLU A 173 -6.66 -10.15 -40.39
C GLU A 173 -6.56 -9.65 -41.84
N GLN A 174 -5.33 -9.42 -42.30
CA GLN A 174 -5.07 -9.20 -43.72
C GLN A 174 -5.38 -10.53 -44.43
N LYS A 175 -6.57 -10.61 -45.02
CA LYS A 175 -6.92 -11.64 -46.02
C LYS A 175 -6.37 -11.27 -47.39
#